data_AF-A0AAN0JSQ2-F1
#
_entry.id   AF-A0AAN0JSQ2-F1
#
_cell.length_a   1.000
_cell.length_b   1.000
_cell.length_c   1.000
_cell.angle_alpha   90.00
_cell.angle_beta   90.00
_cell.angle_gamma   90.00
#
_symmetry.space_group_name_H-M   'P 1'
#
loop_
_entity.id
_entity.type
_entity.pdbx_description
1 polymer ?
#
loop_
_entity_poly.entity_id
_entity_poly.type
_entity_poly.pdbx_seq_one_letter_code
_entity_poly.pdbx_strand_id
1 'polypeptide(L)'
;HLQHDTVFASTQSKIVKEDHCADQNINKSTNEQFNSPTLSEDQFEGIHVVEKKLFQFKNDVPQLLNWEEYGLRITVPEGAVPTSQTIEVSITALVGGKFILPEDSELVSVVYTITVSKPLLKPVLLEIQHCVSIETHSHASYLSFVTSSSGCCPFKFQPVDEGSFPVGSRYGSILISEFSSWAIVQTIKGWFKKLRHSRQSVSPQSMEDENPFIQGMICNHLILHSF
;
A
#
# COMPACT_ATOMS: atom_id res chain seq x y z
N HIS A 1 -65.68 -4.97 -30.02
CA HIS A 1 -65.14 -5.13 -28.67
C HIS A 1 -64.11 -6.25 -28.72
N LEU A 2 -62.82 -6.04 -28.42
CA LEU A 2 -62.05 -4.82 -28.16
C LEU A 2 -60.60 -5.15 -28.58
N GLN A 3 -59.94 -4.28 -29.33
CA GLN A 3 -58.48 -4.21 -29.25
C GLN A 3 -58.11 -3.54 -27.92
N HIS A 4 -56.91 -3.80 -27.40
CA HIS A 4 -55.94 -2.78 -26.93
C HIS A 4 -54.81 -3.47 -26.14
N ASP A 5 -53.62 -3.38 -26.71
CA ASP A 5 -52.37 -2.93 -26.08
C ASP A 5 -52.00 -3.48 -24.70
N THR A 6 -50.93 -4.29 -24.67
CA THR A 6 -50.05 -4.36 -23.50
C THR A 6 -48.70 -3.75 -23.85
N VAL A 7 -48.29 -2.78 -23.04
CA VAL A 7 -47.27 -1.77 -23.32
C VAL A 7 -45.84 -2.34 -23.31
N PHE A 8 -45.00 -1.84 -24.22
CA PHE A 8 -43.54 -1.98 -24.17
C PHE A 8 -42.98 -1.33 -22.90
N ALA A 9 -42.43 -2.14 -21.99
CA ALA A 9 -41.57 -1.65 -20.91
C ALA A 9 -40.09 -1.96 -21.23
N SER A 10 -39.47 -1.12 -22.05
CA SER A 10 -38.01 -1.14 -22.21
C SER A 10 -37.36 -0.73 -20.89
N THR A 11 -36.77 -1.69 -20.18
CA THR A 11 -35.88 -1.40 -19.05
C THR A 11 -34.48 -1.81 -19.46
N GLN A 12 -33.65 -0.82 -19.83
CA GLN A 12 -32.22 -1.04 -20.02
C GLN A 12 -31.58 -1.36 -18.66
N SER A 13 -31.44 -2.66 -18.36
CA SER A 13 -30.49 -3.11 -17.36
C SER A 13 -29.08 -2.80 -17.86
N LYS A 14 -28.53 -1.67 -17.38
CA LYS A 14 -27.12 -1.33 -17.57
C LYS A 14 -26.27 -2.55 -17.23
N ILE A 15 -25.37 -2.92 -18.15
CA ILE A 15 -24.31 -3.89 -17.86
C ILE A 15 -23.44 -3.27 -16.77
N VAL A 16 -23.66 -3.70 -15.53
CA VAL A 16 -22.68 -3.52 -14.46
C VAL A 16 -21.56 -4.49 -14.81
N LYS A 17 -20.41 -3.94 -15.23
CA LYS A 17 -19.17 -4.70 -15.21
C LYS A 17 -18.79 -4.87 -13.75
N GLU A 18 -19.09 -6.02 -13.19
CA GLU A 18 -18.40 -6.49 -12.00
C GLU A 18 -17.00 -6.92 -12.45
N ASP A 19 -16.01 -6.08 -12.18
CA ASP A 19 -14.60 -6.42 -12.38
C ASP A 19 -14.19 -7.42 -11.29
N HIS A 20 -14.55 -8.68 -11.53
CA HIS A 20 -14.26 -9.82 -10.67
C HIS A 20 -12.76 -10.13 -10.71
N CYS A 21 -12.03 -9.82 -9.64
CA CYS A 21 -10.68 -10.33 -9.46
C CYS A 21 -10.78 -11.82 -9.09
N ALA A 22 -10.20 -12.70 -9.91
CA ALA A 22 -10.49 -14.13 -9.84
C ALA A 22 -9.92 -14.82 -8.59
N ASP A 23 -10.80 -15.43 -7.80
CA ASP A 23 -10.43 -16.50 -6.86
C ASP A 23 -9.80 -17.68 -7.63
N GLN A 24 -8.64 -18.16 -7.18
CA GLN A 24 -8.11 -19.46 -7.63
C GLN A 24 -7.52 -20.27 -6.48
N ASN A 25 -8.18 -21.38 -6.17
CA ASN A 25 -7.80 -22.31 -5.11
C ASN A 25 -7.52 -23.71 -5.71
N ILE A 26 -6.31 -23.90 -6.27
CA ILE A 26 -5.61 -25.17 -6.61
C ILE A 26 -6.45 -26.24 -7.39
N ASN A 27 -6.03 -27.50 -7.69
CA ASN A 27 -4.72 -28.18 -7.78
C ASN A 27 -4.70 -29.25 -8.91
N LYS A 28 -3.70 -29.24 -9.82
CA LYS A 28 -3.15 -30.49 -10.41
C LYS A 28 -1.74 -30.32 -10.97
N SER A 29 -0.90 -31.32 -10.76
CA SER A 29 0.51 -31.39 -11.15
C SER A 29 0.75 -31.53 -12.67
N THR A 30 1.78 -30.88 -13.19
CA THR A 30 2.92 -31.46 -13.94
C THR A 30 4.06 -30.41 -14.00
N ASN A 31 5.32 -30.85 -14.13
CA ASN A 31 6.52 -30.01 -14.05
C ASN A 31 6.66 -29.03 -15.23
N GLU A 32 6.33 -27.75 -15.02
CA GLU A 32 6.81 -26.64 -15.87
C GLU A 32 7.27 -25.47 -15.00
N GLN A 33 8.17 -24.64 -15.53
CA GLN A 33 8.82 -23.55 -14.79
C GLN A 33 7.76 -22.54 -14.29
N PHE A 34 7.85 -22.17 -13.02
CA PHE A 34 7.06 -21.06 -12.48
C PHE A 34 7.48 -19.77 -13.18
N ASN A 35 6.71 -19.38 -14.20
CA ASN A 35 6.58 -17.97 -14.53
C ASN A 35 6.10 -17.28 -13.25
N SER A 36 6.90 -16.34 -12.77
CA SER A 36 6.46 -15.34 -11.79
C SER A 36 5.09 -14.79 -12.22
N PRO A 37 4.21 -14.39 -11.29
CA PRO A 37 3.10 -13.51 -11.64
C PRO A 37 3.69 -12.17 -12.10
N THR A 38 4.05 -12.11 -13.38
CA THR A 38 4.28 -10.87 -14.11
C THR A 38 2.93 -10.16 -14.11
N LEU A 39 2.77 -9.26 -13.15
CA LEU A 39 1.69 -8.28 -13.11
C LEU A 39 1.52 -7.74 -14.55
N SER A 40 0.38 -8.01 -15.18
CA SER A 40 0.19 -7.74 -16.61
C SER A 40 0.30 -6.24 -16.87
N GLU A 41 0.71 -5.86 -18.08
CA GLU A 41 0.95 -4.44 -18.42
C GLU A 41 -0.30 -3.57 -18.17
N ASP A 42 -1.49 -4.16 -18.35
CA ASP A 42 -2.82 -3.58 -18.06
C ASP A 42 -3.01 -3.14 -16.59
N GLN A 43 -2.22 -3.67 -15.64
CA GLN A 43 -2.31 -3.34 -14.21
C GLN A 43 -1.54 -2.07 -13.82
N PHE A 44 -0.70 -1.54 -14.71
CA PHE A 44 0.23 -0.44 -14.43
C PHE A 44 -0.21 0.94 -14.92
N GLU A 45 -1.42 1.12 -15.47
CA GLU A 45 -1.86 2.45 -15.92
C GLU A 45 -1.91 3.44 -14.73
N GLY A 46 -0.93 4.36 -14.71
CA GLY A 46 -0.71 5.32 -13.63
C GLY A 46 0.11 4.85 -12.43
N ILE A 47 0.70 3.65 -12.43
CA ILE A 47 1.63 3.19 -11.39
C ILE A 47 3.08 3.57 -11.74
N HIS A 48 3.79 4.19 -10.80
CA HIS A 48 5.21 4.53 -10.91
C HIS A 48 6.04 3.62 -10.01
N VAL A 49 6.59 2.57 -10.61
CA VAL A 49 7.58 1.67 -9.99
C VAL A 49 8.94 2.37 -9.95
N VAL A 50 9.64 2.29 -8.82
CA VAL A 50 11.05 2.71 -8.72
C VAL A 50 11.99 1.52 -8.93
N GLU A 51 11.74 0.42 -8.22
CA GLU A 51 12.59 -0.77 -8.31
C GLU A 51 11.82 -2.05 -7.92
N LYS A 52 12.28 -3.20 -8.41
CA LYS A 52 11.81 -4.54 -8.04
C LYS A 52 12.97 -5.41 -7.59
N LYS A 53 12.82 -6.14 -6.49
CA LYS A 53 13.89 -6.99 -5.95
C LYS A 53 13.34 -8.30 -5.42
N LEU A 54 13.99 -9.39 -5.84
CA LEU A 54 13.69 -10.75 -5.39
C LEU A 54 14.72 -11.16 -4.34
N PHE A 55 14.24 -11.62 -3.19
CA PHE A 55 15.04 -12.13 -2.09
C PHE A 55 14.69 -13.60 -1.83
N GLN A 56 15.60 -14.34 -1.23
CA GLN A 56 15.38 -15.75 -0.86
C GLN A 56 15.72 -15.96 0.61
N PHE A 57 14.72 -16.30 1.43
CA PHE A 57 14.92 -16.74 2.80
C PHE A 57 15.08 -18.25 2.84
N LYS A 58 16.10 -18.74 3.54
CA LYS A 58 16.50 -20.15 3.56
C LYS A 58 16.80 -20.62 4.97
N ASN A 59 16.46 -21.88 5.23
CA ASN A 59 16.73 -22.57 6.50
C ASN A 59 16.03 -21.91 7.70
N ASP A 60 16.12 -22.60 8.83
CA ASP A 60 15.50 -22.19 10.09
C ASP A 60 16.44 -21.28 10.89
N VAL A 61 16.76 -20.10 10.36
CA VAL A 61 17.66 -19.12 10.99
C VAL A 61 17.17 -17.68 10.81
N PRO A 62 17.41 -16.77 11.78
CA PRO A 62 17.08 -15.36 11.64
C PRO A 62 17.74 -14.73 10.41
N GLN A 63 16.98 -13.99 9.61
CA GLN A 63 17.45 -13.34 8.40
C GLN A 63 16.94 -11.90 8.33
N LEU A 64 17.87 -10.97 8.10
CA LEU A 64 17.56 -9.56 7.86
C LEU A 64 17.69 -9.25 6.37
N LEU A 65 16.57 -8.86 5.77
CA LEU A 65 16.53 -8.16 4.49
C LEU A 65 16.64 -6.67 4.81
N ASN A 66 17.80 -6.07 4.52
CA ASN A 66 17.97 -4.62 4.55
C ASN A 66 17.94 -4.09 3.11
N TRP A 67 16.99 -3.21 2.82
CA TRP A 67 16.87 -2.50 1.54
C TRP A 67 16.82 -0.98 1.80
N GLU A 68 17.84 -0.53 2.54
CA GLU A 68 17.98 0.81 3.12
C GLU A 68 17.89 1.93 2.09
N GLU A 69 18.46 1.73 0.90
CA GLU A 69 18.44 2.68 -0.23
C GLU A 69 17.01 3.07 -0.69
N TYR A 70 16.02 2.23 -0.39
CA TYR A 70 14.59 2.51 -0.60
C TYR A 70 13.79 2.55 0.71
N GLY A 71 14.44 2.60 1.87
CA GLY A 71 13.80 2.77 3.18
C GLY A 71 13.06 1.56 3.75
N LEU A 72 13.41 0.33 3.36
CA LEU A 72 12.72 -0.90 3.80
C LEU A 72 13.63 -1.85 4.57
N ARG A 73 13.13 -2.42 5.68
CA ARG A 73 13.75 -3.58 6.35
C ARG A 73 12.70 -4.66 6.64
N ILE A 74 13.09 -5.93 6.49
CA ILE A 74 12.26 -7.08 6.90
C ILE A 74 13.13 -8.04 7.71
N THR A 75 12.81 -8.23 8.99
CA THR A 75 13.46 -9.24 9.84
C THR A 75 12.58 -10.48 9.93
N VAL A 76 13.09 -11.58 9.39
CA VAL A 76 12.50 -12.92 9.48
C VAL A 76 13.05 -13.61 10.73
N PRO A 77 12.22 -13.97 11.72
CA PRO A 77 12.70 -14.63 12.93
C PRO A 77 13.00 -16.12 12.71
N GLU A 78 13.79 -16.70 13.62
CA GLU A 78 13.95 -18.15 13.72
C GLU A 78 12.58 -18.84 13.85
N GLY A 79 12.40 -19.96 13.16
CA GLY A 79 11.16 -20.71 13.05
C GLY A 79 10.13 -20.16 12.05
N ALA A 80 10.42 -19.08 11.31
CA ALA A 80 9.50 -18.57 10.29
C ALA A 80 9.59 -19.32 8.95
N VAL A 81 10.76 -19.87 8.61
CA VAL A 81 11.01 -20.62 7.37
C VAL A 81 11.18 -22.10 7.70
N PRO A 82 10.41 -23.02 7.08
CA PRO A 82 10.54 -24.45 7.35
C PRO A 82 11.94 -25.00 7.02
N THR A 83 12.51 -25.80 7.91
CA THR A 83 13.82 -26.46 7.73
C THR A 83 13.78 -27.40 6.52
N SER A 84 14.40 -26.98 5.39
CA SER A 84 14.46 -27.59 4.04
C SER A 84 13.80 -26.76 2.92
N GLN A 85 13.07 -25.69 3.25
CA GLN A 85 12.44 -24.83 2.25
C GLN A 85 13.26 -23.57 1.97
N THR A 86 13.16 -23.11 0.71
CA THR A 86 13.45 -21.72 0.33
C THR A 86 12.10 -21.03 0.14
N ILE A 87 11.97 -19.84 0.71
CA ILE A 87 10.85 -18.92 0.48
C ILE A 87 11.40 -17.77 -0.34
N GLU A 88 10.75 -17.48 -1.46
CA GLU A 88 11.11 -16.34 -2.31
C GLU A 88 10.19 -15.18 -1.98
N VAL A 89 10.76 -13.98 -1.86
CA VAL A 89 10.03 -12.76 -1.50
C VAL A 89 10.32 -11.71 -2.56
N SER A 90 9.29 -11.36 -3.32
CA SER A 90 9.35 -10.32 -4.34
C SER A 90 8.84 -9.03 -3.73
N ILE A 91 9.61 -7.96 -3.88
CA ILE A 91 9.28 -6.64 -3.35
C ILE A 91 9.33 -5.63 -4.49
N THR A 92 8.27 -4.86 -4.65
CA THR A 92 8.18 -3.76 -5.63
C THR A 92 7.98 -2.46 -4.88
N ALA A 93 8.86 -1.49 -5.08
CA ALA A 93 8.77 -0.15 -4.50
C ALA A 93 8.00 0.79 -5.46
N LEU A 94 6.95 1.43 -4.96
CA LEU A 94 6.06 2.32 -5.70
C LEU A 94 6.07 3.74 -5.10
N VAL A 95 6.25 4.75 -5.93
CA VAL A 95 6.20 6.18 -5.53
C VAL A 95 5.02 6.94 -6.10
N GLY A 96 4.28 6.33 -7.01
CA GLY A 96 3.09 6.88 -7.64
C GLY A 96 2.15 5.75 -8.05
N GLY A 97 0.86 6.07 -8.11
CA GLY A 97 -0.21 5.10 -8.29
C GLY A 97 -1.54 5.74 -7.93
N LYS A 98 -2.64 5.12 -8.36
CA LYS A 98 -3.97 5.49 -7.89
C LYS A 98 -4.21 4.90 -6.50
N PHE A 99 -3.61 5.53 -5.50
CA PHE A 99 -3.74 5.16 -4.09
C PHE A 99 -4.98 5.82 -3.48
N ILE A 100 -5.91 5.02 -2.97
CA ILE A 100 -7.07 5.48 -2.21
C ILE A 100 -6.70 5.30 -0.73
N LEU A 101 -6.32 6.40 -0.09
CA LEU A 101 -5.92 6.44 1.33
C LEU A 101 -7.14 6.60 2.27
N PRO A 102 -6.97 6.35 3.58
CA PRO A 102 -7.95 6.73 4.60
C PRO A 102 -8.32 8.23 4.57
N GLU A 103 -9.52 8.59 5.06
CA GLU A 103 -9.96 9.99 5.12
C GLU A 103 -9.02 10.84 5.98
N ASP A 104 -8.84 12.12 5.61
CA ASP A 104 -7.97 13.08 6.29
C ASP A 104 -6.53 12.55 6.49
N SER A 105 -5.98 11.79 5.54
CA SER A 105 -4.60 11.25 5.61
C SER A 105 -3.75 11.53 4.36
N GLU A 106 -2.43 11.60 4.55
CA GLU A 106 -1.42 11.72 3.49
C GLU A 106 -0.39 10.60 3.58
N LEU A 107 0.13 10.17 2.43
CA LEU A 107 1.19 9.17 2.34
C LEU A 107 2.53 9.79 2.76
N VAL A 108 3.21 9.18 3.74
CA VAL A 108 4.49 9.68 4.26
C VAL A 108 5.65 8.68 4.12
N SER A 109 5.46 7.64 3.32
CA SER A 109 6.47 6.64 2.92
C SER A 109 6.30 6.21 1.47
N VAL A 110 7.32 5.52 0.94
CA VAL A 110 7.16 4.66 -0.23
C VAL A 110 6.09 3.58 0.05
N VAL A 111 5.38 3.14 -0.99
CA VAL A 111 4.47 1.99 -0.93
C VAL A 111 5.22 0.75 -1.41
N TYR A 112 5.20 -0.35 -0.66
CA TYR A 112 5.81 -1.61 -1.08
C TYR A 112 4.74 -2.67 -1.30
N THR A 113 4.68 -3.22 -2.52
CA THR A 113 3.99 -4.49 -2.78
C THR A 113 4.95 -5.63 -2.46
N ILE A 114 4.61 -6.42 -1.44
CA ILE A 114 5.40 -7.59 -1.01
C ILE A 114 4.60 -8.85 -1.32
N THR A 115 5.20 -9.80 -2.04
CA THR A 115 4.62 -11.13 -2.27
C THR A 115 5.61 -12.21 -1.87
N VAL A 116 5.10 -13.34 -1.37
CA VAL A 116 5.89 -14.49 -0.93
C VAL A 116 5.47 -15.73 -1.72
N SER A 117 6.43 -16.57 -2.13
CA SER A 117 6.13 -17.78 -2.91
C SER A 117 5.40 -18.86 -2.11
N LYS A 118 5.49 -18.81 -0.77
CA LYS A 118 4.74 -19.64 0.18
C LYS A 118 4.56 -18.89 1.51
N PRO A 119 3.52 -19.20 2.32
CA PRO A 119 3.35 -18.63 3.65
C PRO A 119 4.54 -18.91 4.58
N LEU A 120 4.81 -17.97 5.49
CA LEU A 120 5.74 -18.15 6.60
C LEU A 120 5.02 -18.73 7.83
N LEU A 121 5.77 -19.44 8.68
CA LEU A 121 5.24 -20.08 9.88
C LEU A 121 5.08 -19.12 11.08
N LYS A 122 5.68 -17.93 11.01
CA LYS A 122 5.66 -16.89 12.04
C LYS A 122 5.58 -15.51 11.40
N PRO A 123 5.02 -14.50 12.11
CA PRO A 123 5.07 -13.12 11.66
C PRO A 123 6.51 -12.62 11.47
N VAL A 124 6.72 -11.69 10.54
CA VAL A 124 8.00 -11.00 10.32
C VAL A 124 7.91 -9.56 10.79
N LEU A 125 9.02 -8.98 11.23
CA LEU A 125 9.09 -7.55 11.53
C LEU A 125 9.31 -6.78 10.22
N LEU A 126 8.29 -6.07 9.76
CA LEU A 126 8.37 -5.09 8.69
C LEU A 126 8.72 -3.72 9.29
N GLU A 127 9.70 -3.04 8.71
CA GLU A 127 10.04 -1.66 9.07
C GLU A 127 10.09 -0.80 7.80
N ILE A 128 9.40 0.33 7.83
CA ILE A 128 9.30 1.27 6.71
C ILE A 128 9.76 2.66 7.16
N GLN A 129 10.59 3.29 6.36
CA GLN A 129 11.06 4.65 6.56
C GLN A 129 9.98 5.69 6.20
N HIS A 130 9.90 6.77 6.98
CA HIS A 130 8.97 7.88 6.75
C HIS A 130 9.65 9.26 6.75
N CYS A 131 9.01 10.25 6.13
CA CYS A 131 9.50 11.63 6.10
C CYS A 131 9.20 12.46 7.38
N VAL A 132 8.31 11.98 8.26
CA VAL A 132 7.83 12.73 9.44
C VAL A 132 8.85 12.78 10.59
N SER A 133 8.98 13.95 11.24
CA SER A 133 9.77 14.17 12.48
C SER A 133 8.95 13.82 13.74
N ILE A 134 9.32 12.73 14.43
CA ILE A 134 8.67 12.31 15.67
C ILE A 134 9.43 12.87 16.87
N GLU A 135 9.12 14.10 17.26
CA GLU A 135 9.73 14.76 18.44
C GLU A 135 9.01 14.43 19.76
N THR A 136 7.75 13.97 19.68
CA THR A 136 6.93 13.61 20.85
C THR A 136 6.09 12.37 20.59
N HIS A 137 5.67 11.67 21.64
CA HIS A 137 4.69 10.58 21.54
C HIS A 137 3.36 11.04 20.92
N SER A 138 3.00 12.31 21.07
CA SER A 138 1.83 12.87 20.39
C SER A 138 2.02 12.93 18.87
N HIS A 139 3.23 13.17 18.35
CA HIS A 139 3.48 13.10 16.90
C HIS A 139 3.32 11.67 16.37
N ALA A 140 3.81 10.67 17.11
CA ALA A 140 3.64 9.25 16.79
C ALA A 140 2.16 8.85 16.67
N SER A 141 1.27 9.43 17.49
CA SER A 141 -0.18 9.15 17.45
C SER A 141 -0.92 9.63 16.19
N TYR A 142 -0.23 10.30 15.26
CA TYR A 142 -0.76 10.65 13.93
C TYR A 142 -0.31 9.69 12.83
N LEU A 143 0.65 8.80 13.11
CA LEU A 143 1.16 7.83 12.14
C LEU A 143 0.43 6.50 12.30
N SER A 144 0.13 5.87 11.17
CA SER A 144 -0.42 4.52 11.12
C SER A 144 0.15 3.78 9.93
N PHE A 145 0.36 2.47 10.08
CA PHE A 145 0.53 1.61 8.93
C PHE A 145 -0.79 1.50 8.18
N VAL A 146 -0.69 1.38 6.85
CA VAL A 146 -1.82 1.04 5.99
C VAL A 146 -1.49 -0.17 5.14
N THR A 147 -2.51 -1.00 4.90
CA THR A 147 -2.41 -2.16 4.01
C THR A 147 -3.50 -2.14 2.94
N SER A 148 -3.21 -2.72 1.77
CA SER A 148 -4.17 -2.96 0.70
C SER A 148 -4.02 -4.39 0.21
N SER A 149 -5.05 -5.22 0.46
CA SER A 149 -5.11 -6.61 0.01
C SER A 149 -5.32 -6.77 -1.50
N SER A 150 -5.78 -5.72 -2.19
CA SER A 150 -5.86 -5.72 -3.65
C SER A 150 -4.46 -5.54 -4.25
N GLY A 151 -4.00 -6.52 -5.03
CA GLY A 151 -2.74 -6.43 -5.79
C GLY A 151 -2.82 -5.54 -7.03
N CYS A 152 -4.01 -5.07 -7.40
CA CYS A 152 -4.28 -4.30 -8.61
C CYS A 152 -4.63 -2.83 -8.30
N CYS A 153 -4.35 -1.94 -9.26
CA CYS A 153 -4.78 -0.55 -9.27
C CYS A 153 -6.32 -0.44 -9.40
N PRO A 154 -7.02 0.42 -8.63
CA PRO A 154 -6.53 1.28 -7.55
C PRO A 154 -6.28 0.50 -6.25
N PHE A 155 -5.17 0.82 -5.58
CA PHE A 155 -4.89 0.26 -4.25
C PHE A 155 -5.75 0.97 -3.22
N LYS A 156 -6.62 0.23 -2.54
CA LYS A 156 -7.51 0.76 -1.50
C LYS A 156 -6.93 0.44 -0.12
N PHE A 157 -6.24 1.43 0.43
CA PHE A 157 -5.56 1.32 1.70
C PHE A 157 -6.52 1.46 2.89
N GLN A 158 -6.34 0.60 3.88
CA GLN A 158 -7.02 0.63 5.17
C GLN A 158 -5.98 0.79 6.29
N PRO A 159 -6.29 1.55 7.36
CA PRO A 159 -5.39 1.67 8.50
C PRO A 159 -5.28 0.33 9.23
N VAL A 160 -4.13 0.10 9.84
CA VAL A 160 -3.86 -1.01 10.74
C VAL A 160 -3.60 -0.42 12.12
N ASP A 161 -4.33 -0.90 13.14
CA ASP A 161 -4.26 -0.39 14.52
C ASP A 161 -2.94 -0.74 15.24
N GLU A 162 -2.14 -1.60 14.61
CA GLU A 162 -0.87 -2.13 15.12
C GLU A 162 0.34 -1.36 14.58
N GLY A 163 1.49 -1.58 15.22
CA GLY A 163 2.77 -0.99 14.87
C GLY A 163 3.30 -0.02 15.92
N SER A 164 4.51 0.48 15.68
CA SER A 164 5.26 1.32 16.61
C SER A 164 6.01 2.42 15.85
N PHE A 165 5.95 3.64 16.36
CA PHE A 165 6.61 4.82 15.81
C PHE A 165 7.41 5.52 16.93
N PRO A 166 8.67 5.09 17.19
CA PRO A 166 9.45 5.61 18.31
C PRO A 166 9.84 7.08 18.13
N VAL A 167 9.93 7.83 19.23
CA VAL A 167 10.44 9.21 19.25
C VAL A 167 11.89 9.24 18.75
N GLY A 168 12.21 10.18 17.86
CA GLY A 168 13.50 10.29 17.18
C GLY A 168 13.71 9.28 16.05
N SER A 169 12.81 8.32 15.84
CA SER A 169 12.91 7.37 14.73
C SER A 169 12.48 8.01 13.40
N ARG A 170 13.08 7.51 12.32
CA ARG A 170 12.61 7.72 10.94
C ARG A 170 12.01 6.46 10.33
N TYR A 171 11.89 5.39 11.12
CA TYR A 171 11.24 4.13 10.76
C TYR A 171 10.07 3.86 11.71
N GLY A 172 8.94 3.47 11.14
CA GLY A 172 7.92 2.72 11.86
C GLY A 172 8.20 1.23 11.77
N SER A 173 7.72 0.43 12.72
CA SER A 173 7.83 -1.03 12.70
C SER A 173 6.53 -1.74 13.07
N ILE A 174 6.26 -2.89 12.45
CA ILE A 174 5.03 -3.69 12.63
C ILE A 174 5.33 -5.18 12.41
N LEU A 175 4.64 -6.06 13.13
CA LEU A 175 4.70 -7.51 12.88
C LEU A 175 3.60 -7.89 11.88
N ILE A 176 3.95 -8.57 10.78
CA ILE A 176 2.99 -8.98 9.75
C ILE A 176 3.05 -10.49 9.48
N SER A 177 1.89 -11.11 9.32
CA SER A 177 1.74 -12.49 8.80
C SER A 177 1.32 -12.50 7.33
N GLU A 178 0.57 -11.47 6.91
CA GLU A 178 0.01 -11.34 5.57
C GLU A 178 0.86 -10.41 4.70
N PHE A 179 1.18 -10.87 3.50
CA PHE A 179 2.01 -10.15 2.54
C PHE A 179 1.13 -9.53 1.44
N SER A 180 1.24 -8.21 1.28
CA SER A 180 0.35 -7.38 0.47
C SER A 180 1.02 -6.04 0.16
N SER A 181 0.26 -5.02 -0.23
CA SER A 181 0.76 -3.64 -0.31
C SER A 181 0.79 -2.99 1.07
N TRP A 182 1.93 -2.41 1.46
CA TRP A 182 2.13 -1.75 2.76
C TRP A 182 2.74 -0.34 2.62
N ALA A 183 2.33 0.58 3.48
CA ALA A 183 2.89 1.92 3.61
C ALA A 183 2.60 2.55 4.99
N ILE A 184 3.09 3.77 5.23
CA ILE A 184 2.76 4.61 6.39
C ILE A 184 2.03 5.88 5.90
N VAL A 185 0.94 6.23 6.59
CA VAL A 185 0.25 7.51 6.42
C VAL A 185 0.31 8.36 7.67
N GLN A 186 0.18 9.68 7.49
CA GLN A 186 -0.05 10.64 8.58
C GLN A 186 -1.49 11.17 8.53
N THR A 187 -2.16 11.20 9.69
CA THR A 187 -3.50 11.79 9.83
C THR A 187 -3.41 13.31 9.97
N ILE A 188 -3.99 14.03 9.02
CA ILE A 188 -4.08 15.49 8.99
C ILE A 188 -5.29 15.91 9.87
N LYS A 189 -5.09 16.13 11.17
CA LYS A 189 -6.19 16.66 12.00
C LYS A 189 -6.67 18.01 11.48
N GLY A 190 -7.99 18.10 11.30
CA GLY A 190 -8.67 19.18 10.56
C GLY A 190 -8.65 20.58 11.18
N TRP A 191 -7.47 21.19 11.34
CA TRP A 191 -7.32 22.65 11.45
C TRP A 191 -8.08 23.36 10.31
N PHE A 192 -8.06 22.77 9.11
CA PHE A 192 -8.82 23.22 7.94
C PHE A 192 -10.36 23.04 8.04
N LYS A 193 -10.90 22.22 8.95
CA LYS A 193 -12.37 22.14 9.16
C LYS A 193 -12.91 23.43 9.81
N LYS A 194 -12.07 24.18 10.54
CA LYS A 194 -12.44 25.50 11.11
C LYS A 194 -12.35 26.65 10.10
N LEU A 195 -11.44 26.57 9.13
CA LEU A 195 -11.27 27.57 8.06
C LEU A 195 -12.37 27.51 7.00
N ARG A 196 -12.91 26.32 6.68
CA ARG A 196 -14.00 26.16 5.70
C ARG A 196 -15.32 26.83 6.09
N HIS A 197 -15.61 27.02 7.37
CA HIS A 197 -16.81 27.74 7.83
C HIS A 197 -16.62 29.26 8.01
N SER A 198 -15.41 29.80 7.80
CA SER A 198 -15.11 31.23 8.02
C SER A 198 -14.81 32.02 6.74
N ARG A 199 -14.81 31.39 5.56
CA ARG A 199 -14.59 32.07 4.27
C ARG A 199 -15.91 32.31 3.52
N GLN A 200 -16.73 33.23 4.03
CA GLN A 200 -17.83 33.84 3.25
C GLN A 200 -17.74 35.38 3.21
N SER A 201 -16.53 35.89 3.01
CA SER A 201 -16.24 37.19 2.41
C SER A 201 -14.72 37.38 2.27
N VAL A 202 -14.27 37.66 1.04
CA VAL A 202 -13.04 38.38 0.60
C VAL A 202 -12.63 37.79 -0.76
N SER A 203 -12.42 38.68 -1.75
CA SER A 203 -12.16 38.36 -3.16
C SER A 203 -10.77 37.74 -3.40
N PRO A 204 -10.57 37.04 -4.54
CA PRO A 204 -9.40 36.18 -4.73
C PRO A 204 -8.16 36.95 -5.23
N GLN A 205 -7.06 36.83 -4.50
CA GLN A 205 -5.71 36.96 -5.06
C GLN A 205 -4.80 35.86 -4.46
N SER A 206 -4.23 35.06 -5.36
CA SER A 206 -3.05 34.18 -5.19
C SER A 206 -2.85 33.54 -3.82
N MET A 207 -3.41 32.34 -3.64
CA MET A 207 -2.74 31.26 -2.92
C MET A 207 -2.76 30.06 -3.84
N GLU A 208 -1.58 29.50 -4.13
CA GLU A 208 -1.45 28.30 -4.95
C GLU A 208 -1.97 27.11 -4.15
N ASP A 209 -2.96 26.40 -4.71
CA ASP A 209 -3.43 25.12 -4.15
C ASP A 209 -2.33 24.08 -4.40
N GLU A 210 -1.40 23.96 -3.45
CA GLU A 210 -0.43 22.87 -3.42
C GLU A 210 -1.16 21.54 -3.37
N ASN A 211 -1.15 20.84 -4.50
CA ASN A 211 -1.88 19.60 -4.70
C ASN A 211 -1.26 18.51 -3.81
N PRO A 212 -2.04 17.77 -2.99
CA PRO A 212 -1.51 16.71 -2.13
C PRO A 212 -0.77 15.59 -2.90
N PHE A 213 -1.01 15.45 -4.21
CA PHE A 213 -0.22 14.60 -5.11
C PHE A 213 1.25 15.05 -5.21
N ILE A 214 1.51 16.36 -5.19
CA ILE A 214 2.84 16.96 -5.20
C ILE A 214 3.50 16.82 -3.82
N GLN A 215 2.77 17.04 -2.73
CA GLN A 215 3.26 16.83 -1.35
C GLN A 215 3.76 15.38 -1.14
N GLY A 216 2.98 14.38 -1.56
CA GLY A 216 3.37 12.97 -1.51
C GLY A 216 4.58 12.66 -2.41
N MET A 217 4.65 13.27 -3.60
CA MET A 217 5.83 13.19 -4.46
C MET A 217 7.07 13.81 -3.80
N ILE A 218 6.95 14.94 -3.10
CA ILE A 218 8.05 15.59 -2.38
C ILE A 218 8.51 14.72 -1.22
N CYS A 219 7.61 14.12 -0.44
CA CYS A 219 8.00 13.17 0.62
C CYS A 219 8.70 11.93 0.04
N ASN A 220 8.18 11.34 -1.04
CA ASN A 220 8.81 10.20 -1.72
C ASN A 220 10.16 10.57 -2.35
N HIS A 221 10.28 11.74 -2.95
CA HIS A 221 11.53 12.28 -3.50
C HIS A 221 12.54 12.56 -2.38
N LEU A 222 12.12 13.13 -1.24
CA LEU A 222 12.96 13.32 -0.06
C LEU A 222 13.44 11.99 0.52
N ILE A 223 12.61 10.94 0.56
CA ILE A 223 13.01 9.61 1.02
C ILE A 223 14.07 9.01 0.09
N LEU A 224 13.90 9.14 -1.23
CA LEU A 224 14.85 8.60 -2.23
C LEU A 224 16.12 9.44 -2.43
N HIS A 225 16.10 10.73 -2.12
CA HIS A 225 17.24 11.65 -2.25
C HIS A 225 17.87 12.06 -0.91
N SER A 226 17.56 11.37 0.20
CA SER A 226 18.26 11.54 1.49
C SER A 226 19.55 10.70 1.60
N PHE A 227 20.10 10.27 0.46
CA PHE A 227 21.32 9.46 0.32
C PHE A 227 22.29 10.13 -0.67
#